data_AF-A0A536FUV9-F1
#
_entry.id   AF-A0A536FUV9-F1
#
_cell.length_a   1.000
_cell.length_b   1.000
_cell.length_c   1.000
_cell.angle_alpha   90.00
_cell.angle_beta   90.00
_cell.angle_gamma   90.00
#
_symmetry.space_group_name_H-M   'P 1'
#
loop_
_entity.id
_entity.type
_entity.pdbx_description
1 polymer ?
#
loop_
_entity_poly.entity_id
_entity_poly.type
_entity_poly.pdbx_seq_one_letter_code
_entity_poly.pdbx_strand_id
1 'polypeptide(L)'
;MTLRLHNTLTGTKDVFEPLEAGHVRMYTCGPTVWNFAHVGNLRAFLFYDLVRRHLRVSGYRVTHVMNLTDIDDRILDQAMHAGTTIADFVQPYAAAFFEDMDSLRFERAEHYPRATEHIPEMVDMISTLIEQDNAYVADGDVYFRITSFPKYGALSHLDRAGLKAGARVATDKYDKESVSDFALWKKAHPEDEKLGAAWDAPFGRGRPGWHIECSAMSKRYLGDTLDIHAGGVDLMFPHHENEIAQSEAANHKTFARVWLHSEFLSDATGEKMSKSAGGFTTLRNLVAAGHDPLAIRFFL
;
A
#
# COMPACT_ATOMS: atom_id res chain seq x y z
N MET A 1 24.74 12.32 16.07
CA MET A 1 24.28 10.99 16.55
C MET A 1 23.88 10.18 15.34
N THR A 2 24.18 8.88 15.30
CA THR A 2 23.79 8.00 14.19
C THR A 2 22.29 7.70 14.25
N LEU A 3 21.57 7.88 13.14
CA LEU A 3 20.14 7.59 13.05
C LEU A 3 19.90 6.09 13.21
N ARG A 4 18.92 5.72 14.05
CA ARG A 4 18.46 4.35 14.23
C ARG A 4 16.95 4.25 14.08
N LEU A 5 16.48 3.26 13.34
CA LEU A 5 15.07 3.05 13.04
C LEU A 5 14.64 1.66 13.53
N HIS A 6 13.41 1.55 14.05
CA HIS A 6 12.86 0.24 14.39
C HIS A 6 12.40 -0.45 13.11
N ASN A 7 13.10 -1.50 12.71
CA ASN A 7 12.85 -2.22 11.47
C ASN A 7 11.91 -3.40 11.74
N THR A 8 10.70 -3.38 11.20
CA THR A 8 9.70 -4.44 11.40
C THR A 8 10.22 -5.81 10.98
N LEU A 9 11.06 -5.87 9.94
CA LEU A 9 11.63 -7.12 9.46
C LEU A 9 12.56 -7.78 10.49
N THR A 10 13.37 -6.99 11.22
CA THR A 10 14.31 -7.52 12.23
C THR A 10 13.72 -7.52 13.64
N GLY A 11 12.68 -6.73 13.89
CA GLY A 11 12.11 -6.50 15.22
C GLY A 11 13.01 -5.67 16.14
N THR A 12 14.08 -5.03 15.63
CA THR A 12 15.04 -4.29 16.45
C THR A 12 15.29 -2.87 15.92
N LYS A 13 16.00 -2.05 16.71
CA LYS A 13 16.43 -0.71 16.28
C LYS A 13 17.77 -0.80 15.54
N ASP A 14 17.71 -0.84 14.23
CA ASP A 14 18.90 -0.94 13.37
C ASP A 14 19.50 0.43 13.10
N VAL A 15 20.81 0.47 12.86
CA VAL A 15 21.47 1.67 12.32
C VAL A 15 20.96 1.89 10.90
N PHE A 16 20.51 3.10 10.60
CA PHE A 16 20.03 3.44 9.27
C PHE A 16 21.18 3.90 8.38
N GLU A 17 21.42 3.14 7.31
CA GLU A 17 22.35 3.48 6.24
C GLU A 17 21.63 3.33 4.89
N PRO A 18 21.48 4.43 4.13
CA PRO A 18 20.88 4.35 2.80
C PRO A 18 21.80 3.62 1.81
N LEU A 19 21.20 3.10 0.75
CA LEU A 19 21.87 2.46 -0.39
C LEU A 19 22.84 3.42 -1.07
N GLU A 20 22.46 4.69 -1.20
CA GLU A 20 23.32 5.76 -1.71
C GLU A 20 23.60 6.76 -0.58
N ALA A 21 24.88 7.03 -0.32
CA ALA A 21 25.27 7.96 0.74
C ALA A 21 24.59 9.33 0.57
N GLY A 22 23.82 9.73 1.57
CA GLY A 22 23.13 11.03 1.59
C GLY A 22 21.78 11.09 0.84
N HIS A 23 21.33 10.00 0.19
CA HIS A 23 20.03 9.96 -0.51
C HIS A 23 19.15 8.81 0.00
N VAL A 24 17.94 9.14 0.43
CA VAL A 24 16.94 8.19 0.92
C VAL A 24 15.79 8.07 -0.07
N ARG A 25 15.55 6.85 -0.55
CA ARG A 25 14.42 6.41 -1.38
C ARG A 25 13.34 5.84 -0.48
N MET A 26 12.28 6.60 -0.27
CA MET A 26 11.20 6.25 0.66
C MET A 26 9.91 6.02 -0.12
N TYR A 27 9.32 4.82 0.01
CA TYR A 27 7.98 4.54 -0.47
C TYR A 27 7.03 4.41 0.72
N THR A 28 5.80 4.94 0.59
CA THR A 28 4.76 4.74 1.60
C THR A 28 3.43 4.42 0.95
N CYS A 29 2.75 3.37 1.41
CA CYS A 29 1.41 3.05 0.95
C CYS A 29 0.44 4.19 1.31
N GLY A 30 -0.18 4.77 0.28
CA GLY A 30 -1.13 5.86 0.43
C GLY A 30 -2.58 5.38 0.53
N PRO A 31 -3.56 6.30 0.36
CA PRO A 31 -4.97 5.97 0.53
C PRO A 31 -5.55 5.23 -0.68
N THR A 32 -6.53 4.36 -0.41
CA THR A 32 -7.55 4.00 -1.40
C THR A 32 -8.58 5.13 -1.47
N VAL A 33 -8.68 5.82 -2.60
CA VAL A 33 -9.45 7.07 -2.76
C VAL A 33 -10.94 6.83 -3.06
N TRP A 34 -11.60 6.00 -2.25
CA TRP A 34 -13.04 5.68 -2.38
C TRP A 34 -13.93 6.48 -1.41
N ASN A 35 -13.33 7.14 -0.42
CA ASN A 35 -14.02 7.95 0.59
C ASN A 35 -13.04 8.98 1.18
N PHE A 36 -13.54 9.89 2.03
CA PHE A 36 -12.71 10.79 2.82
C PHE A 36 -11.81 10.01 3.79
N ALA A 37 -10.55 10.45 3.92
CA ALA A 37 -9.62 9.87 4.86
C ALA A 37 -10.12 10.05 6.30
N HIS A 38 -10.12 8.97 7.07
CA HIS A 38 -10.44 9.03 8.49
C HIS A 38 -9.19 9.34 9.32
N VAL A 39 -9.37 9.77 10.57
CA VAL A 39 -8.27 10.16 11.48
C VAL A 39 -7.22 9.07 11.67
N GLY A 40 -7.62 7.80 11.63
CA GLY A 40 -6.69 6.67 11.63
C GLY A 40 -5.74 6.64 10.42
N ASN A 41 -6.21 6.96 9.21
CA ASN A 41 -5.34 7.08 8.03
C ASN A 41 -4.41 8.28 8.17
N LEU A 42 -4.96 9.42 8.61
CA LEU A 42 -4.20 10.65 8.78
C LEU A 42 -3.06 10.49 9.79
N ARG A 43 -3.27 9.71 10.86
CA ARG A 43 -2.21 9.35 11.81
C ARG A 43 -1.07 8.57 11.15
N ALA A 44 -1.37 7.60 10.29
CA ALA A 44 -0.36 6.88 9.52
C ALA A 44 0.39 7.81 8.56
N PHE A 45 -0.32 8.66 7.84
CA PHE A 45 0.30 9.64 6.97
C PHE A 45 1.18 10.62 7.76
N LEU A 46 0.74 11.11 8.92
CA LEU A 46 1.51 12.03 9.77
C LEU A 46 2.80 11.37 10.26
N PHE A 47 2.75 10.07 10.57
CA PHE A 47 3.96 9.31 10.87
C PHE A 47 4.94 9.35 9.68
N TYR A 48 4.48 9.17 8.44
CA TYR A 48 5.35 9.27 7.26
C TYR A 48 5.96 10.66 7.11
N ASP A 49 5.15 11.73 7.32
CA ASP A 49 5.62 13.11 7.27
C ASP A 49 6.69 13.40 8.33
N LEU A 50 6.50 12.91 9.55
CA LEU A 50 7.48 13.03 10.63
C LEU A 50 8.79 12.30 10.28
N VAL A 51 8.72 11.08 9.76
CA VAL A 51 9.89 10.34 9.28
C VAL A 51 10.61 11.14 8.20
N ARG A 52 9.88 11.62 7.18
CA ARG A 52 10.42 12.39 6.06
C ARG A 52 11.12 13.67 6.55
N ARG A 53 10.48 14.44 7.44
CA ARG A 53 11.05 15.67 8.02
C ARG A 53 12.28 15.37 8.86
N HIS A 54 12.26 14.31 9.65
CA HIS A 54 13.41 13.91 10.46
C HIS A 54 14.62 13.51 9.61
N LEU A 55 14.41 12.78 8.52
CA LEU A 55 15.47 12.42 7.56
C LEU A 55 16.10 13.68 6.93
N ARG A 56 15.28 14.67 6.55
CA ARG A 56 15.79 15.95 6.01
C ARG A 56 16.62 16.74 7.02
N VAL A 57 16.13 16.88 8.25
CA VAL A 57 16.88 17.56 9.33
C VAL A 57 18.16 16.79 9.68
N SER A 58 18.18 15.46 9.47
CA SER A 58 19.37 14.62 9.61
C SER A 58 20.37 14.75 8.45
N GLY A 59 20.09 15.60 7.46
CA GLY A 59 21.00 15.92 6.36
C GLY A 59 20.82 15.07 5.11
N TYR A 60 19.79 14.21 5.04
CA TYR A 60 19.52 13.41 3.85
C TYR A 60 18.71 14.19 2.81
N ARG A 61 19.05 14.00 1.53
CA ARG A 61 18.11 14.22 0.42
C ARG A 61 17.10 13.09 0.43
N VAL A 62 15.81 13.39 0.32
CA VAL A 62 14.75 12.37 0.33
C VAL A 62 14.01 12.42 -1.01
N THR A 63 13.78 11.25 -1.61
CA THR A 63 12.79 11.06 -2.67
C THR A 63 11.70 10.18 -2.09
N HIS A 64 10.56 10.79 -1.80
CA HIS A 64 9.37 10.16 -1.24
C HIS A 64 8.33 9.94 -2.34
N VAL A 65 7.83 8.72 -2.42
CA VAL A 65 6.74 8.31 -3.30
C VAL A 65 5.60 7.78 -2.44
N MET A 66 4.38 8.26 -2.68
CA MET A 66 3.17 7.78 -2.01
C MET A 66 2.09 7.53 -3.05
N ASN A 67 1.70 6.29 -3.27
CA ASN A 67 0.67 6.01 -4.27
C ASN A 67 -0.72 6.52 -3.86
N LEU A 68 -1.61 6.63 -4.86
CA LEU A 68 -3.05 6.69 -4.67
C LEU A 68 -3.66 5.43 -5.30
N THR A 69 -4.28 4.58 -4.49
CA THR A 69 -5.01 3.42 -5.02
C THR A 69 -6.37 3.91 -5.52
N ASP A 70 -6.47 4.05 -6.84
CA ASP A 70 -7.64 4.53 -7.56
C ASP A 70 -8.37 3.43 -8.36
N ILE A 71 -8.01 2.18 -8.08
CA ILE A 71 -8.72 0.97 -8.47
C ILE A 71 -8.66 -0.04 -7.31
N ASP A 72 -9.81 -0.55 -6.89
CA ASP A 72 -9.97 -1.59 -5.85
C ASP A 72 -11.40 -2.11 -5.95
N ASP A 73 -11.67 -3.33 -5.47
CA ASP A 73 -13.01 -3.92 -5.48
C ASP A 73 -14.06 -2.98 -4.85
N ARG A 74 -13.72 -2.23 -3.79
CA ARG A 74 -14.62 -1.22 -3.18
C ARG A 74 -14.87 -0.01 -4.06
N ILE A 75 -13.87 0.44 -4.82
CA ILE A 75 -14.04 1.56 -5.77
C ILE A 75 -15.00 1.14 -6.87
N LEU A 76 -14.83 -0.07 -7.41
CA LEU A 76 -15.70 -0.62 -8.43
C LEU A 76 -17.14 -0.73 -7.92
N ASP A 77 -17.33 -1.31 -6.73
CA ASP A 77 -18.65 -1.42 -6.10
C ASP A 77 -19.31 -0.04 -5.96
N GLN A 78 -18.61 0.96 -5.42
CA GLN A 78 -19.20 2.28 -5.18
C GLN A 78 -19.43 3.07 -6.49
N ALA A 79 -18.53 2.97 -7.46
CA ALA A 79 -18.70 3.59 -8.78
C ALA A 79 -19.91 3.01 -9.50
N MET A 80 -20.13 1.69 -9.41
CA MET A 80 -21.31 1.03 -9.94
C MET A 80 -22.61 1.53 -9.28
N HIS A 81 -22.64 1.62 -7.95
CA HIS A 81 -23.80 2.16 -7.22
C HIS A 81 -24.07 3.64 -7.56
N ALA A 82 -23.02 4.42 -7.82
CA ALA A 82 -23.11 5.81 -8.22
C ALA A 82 -23.43 5.99 -9.73
N GLY A 83 -23.43 4.91 -10.51
CA GLY A 83 -23.67 4.97 -11.96
C GLY A 83 -22.61 5.76 -12.73
N THR A 84 -21.34 5.70 -12.30
CA THR A 84 -20.23 6.47 -12.89
C THR A 84 -18.99 5.59 -13.11
N THR A 85 -17.94 6.13 -13.74
CA THR A 85 -16.66 5.43 -13.96
C THR A 85 -15.80 5.45 -12.69
N ILE A 86 -14.81 4.55 -12.58
CA ILE A 86 -13.88 4.60 -11.44
C ILE A 86 -13.13 5.94 -11.38
N ALA A 87 -12.75 6.48 -12.54
CA ALA A 87 -11.99 7.72 -12.64
C ALA A 87 -12.77 8.93 -12.12
N ASP A 88 -14.04 9.03 -12.52
CA ASP A 88 -14.93 10.11 -12.05
C ASP A 88 -15.28 9.95 -10.57
N PHE A 89 -15.49 8.69 -10.13
CA PHE A 89 -15.84 8.39 -8.74
C PHE A 89 -14.75 8.81 -7.75
N VAL A 90 -13.48 8.50 -8.05
CA VAL A 90 -12.36 8.72 -7.11
C VAL A 90 -11.88 10.16 -7.07
N GLN A 91 -12.09 10.93 -8.14
CA GLN A 91 -11.57 12.29 -8.29
C GLN A 91 -11.91 13.23 -7.12
N PRO A 92 -13.16 13.32 -6.62
CA PRO A 92 -13.47 14.17 -5.47
C PRO A 92 -12.75 13.74 -4.18
N TYR A 93 -12.56 12.44 -3.96
CA TYR A 93 -11.88 11.92 -2.77
C TYR A 93 -10.36 12.12 -2.85
N ALA A 94 -9.77 11.99 -4.03
CA ALA A 94 -8.37 12.32 -4.25
C ALA A 94 -8.10 13.81 -4.01
N ALA A 95 -8.98 14.70 -4.51
CA ALA A 95 -8.89 16.13 -4.23
C ALA A 95 -9.02 16.42 -2.72
N ALA A 96 -10.01 15.84 -2.07
CA ALA A 96 -10.23 16.00 -0.64
C ALA A 96 -9.06 15.50 0.22
N PHE A 97 -8.43 14.39 -0.17
CA PHE A 97 -7.23 13.89 0.50
C PHE A 97 -6.12 14.94 0.50
N PHE A 98 -5.89 15.60 -0.63
CA PHE A 98 -4.88 16.65 -0.74
C PHE A 98 -5.25 17.94 0.02
N GLU A 99 -6.52 18.32 0.04
CA GLU A 99 -7.00 19.42 0.90
C GLU A 99 -6.76 19.13 2.38
N ASP A 100 -7.08 17.90 2.82
CA ASP A 100 -6.88 17.46 4.19
C ASP A 100 -5.37 17.45 4.53
N MET A 101 -4.50 17.02 3.61
CA MET A 101 -3.05 17.12 3.75
C MET A 101 -2.56 18.58 3.91
N ASP A 102 -3.09 19.52 3.14
CA ASP A 102 -2.66 20.91 3.24
C ASP A 102 -3.10 21.53 4.58
N SER A 103 -4.32 21.23 5.03
CA SER A 103 -4.85 21.73 6.30
C SER A 103 -4.04 21.24 7.51
N LEU A 104 -3.50 20.02 7.44
CA LEU A 104 -2.62 19.43 8.45
C LEU A 104 -1.13 19.72 8.19
N ARG A 105 -0.80 20.60 7.25
CA ARG A 105 0.58 21.03 6.93
C ARG A 105 1.55 19.88 6.67
N PHE A 106 1.11 18.89 5.91
CA PHE A 106 2.00 17.85 5.40
C PHE A 106 3.04 18.42 4.44
N GLU A 107 4.27 17.90 4.45
CA GLU A 107 5.16 18.03 3.30
C GLU A 107 4.69 17.06 2.21
N ARG A 108 4.51 17.58 0.98
CA ARG A 108 4.13 16.76 -0.16
C ARG A 108 5.27 15.82 -0.54
N ALA A 109 4.93 14.58 -0.87
CA ALA A 109 5.83 13.63 -1.51
C ALA A 109 6.22 14.16 -2.91
N GLU A 110 7.38 13.74 -3.40
CA GLU A 110 7.85 14.10 -4.74
C GLU A 110 6.96 13.48 -5.84
N HIS A 111 6.36 12.32 -5.57
CA HIS A 111 5.47 11.63 -6.51
C HIS A 111 4.24 11.03 -5.82
N TYR A 112 3.08 11.16 -6.47
CA TYR A 112 1.82 10.54 -6.09
C TYR A 112 1.22 9.68 -7.21
N PRO A 113 1.86 8.53 -7.55
CA PRO A 113 1.43 7.72 -8.67
C PRO A 113 0.05 7.09 -8.43
N ARG A 114 -0.79 7.11 -9.46
CA ARG A 114 -2.08 6.40 -9.48
C ARG A 114 -1.89 4.99 -10.01
N ALA A 115 -2.56 4.01 -9.42
CA ALA A 115 -2.48 2.63 -9.89
C ALA A 115 -2.93 2.48 -11.35
N THR A 116 -4.01 3.16 -11.74
CA THR A 116 -4.52 3.13 -13.13
C THR A 116 -3.55 3.72 -14.18
N GLU A 117 -2.57 4.52 -13.76
CA GLU A 117 -1.55 5.12 -14.63
C GLU A 117 -0.30 4.23 -14.80
N HIS A 118 -0.20 3.11 -14.08
CA HIS A 118 0.99 2.24 -14.04
C HIS A 118 0.68 0.79 -14.42
N ILE A 119 -0.40 0.57 -15.18
CA ILE A 119 -0.79 -0.74 -15.68
C ILE A 119 0.34 -1.40 -16.51
N PRO A 120 1.05 -0.70 -17.41
CA PRO A 120 2.17 -1.31 -18.14
C PRO A 120 3.25 -1.88 -17.21
N GLU A 121 3.65 -1.15 -16.18
CA GLU A 121 4.65 -1.62 -15.21
C GLU A 121 4.16 -2.83 -14.41
N MET A 122 2.87 -2.89 -14.07
CA MET A 122 2.28 -4.06 -13.42
C MET A 122 2.28 -5.27 -14.36
N VAL A 123 1.86 -5.09 -15.62
CA VAL A 123 1.85 -6.16 -16.63
C VAL A 123 3.26 -6.71 -16.89
N ASP A 124 4.27 -5.84 -16.94
CA ASP A 124 5.67 -6.24 -17.13
C ASP A 124 6.18 -7.07 -15.95
N MET A 125 5.89 -6.63 -14.72
CA MET A 125 6.26 -7.38 -13.51
C MET A 125 5.56 -8.74 -13.43
N ILE A 126 4.27 -8.80 -13.77
CA ILE A 126 3.51 -10.06 -13.77
C ILE A 126 4.06 -11.02 -14.84
N SER A 127 4.37 -10.51 -16.03
CA SER A 127 4.97 -11.30 -17.10
C SER A 127 6.31 -11.89 -16.65
N THR A 128 7.15 -11.09 -16.00
CA THR A 128 8.43 -11.55 -15.41
C THR A 128 8.20 -12.66 -14.37
N LEU A 129 7.21 -12.51 -13.49
CA LEU A 129 6.89 -13.51 -12.47
C LEU A 129 6.40 -14.83 -13.09
N ILE A 130 5.62 -14.77 -14.17
CA ILE A 130 5.18 -15.96 -14.93
C ILE A 130 6.38 -16.64 -15.59
N GLU A 131 7.23 -15.88 -16.28
CA GLU A 131 8.43 -16.41 -16.96
C GLU A 131 9.40 -17.11 -16.00
N GLN A 132 9.44 -16.67 -14.75
CA GLN A 132 10.28 -17.23 -13.68
C GLN A 132 9.57 -18.32 -12.85
N ASP A 133 8.37 -18.76 -13.25
CA ASP A 133 7.54 -19.78 -12.57
C ASP A 133 7.15 -19.42 -11.11
N ASN A 134 7.15 -18.12 -10.81
CA ASN A 134 6.67 -17.55 -9.54
C ASN A 134 5.17 -17.19 -9.59
N ALA A 135 4.57 -17.19 -10.79
CA ALA A 135 3.15 -16.94 -10.99
C ALA A 135 2.57 -17.89 -12.05
N TYR A 136 1.25 -18.09 -12.02
CA TYR A 136 0.55 -18.94 -12.97
C TYR A 136 -0.84 -18.42 -13.31
N VAL A 137 -1.32 -18.77 -14.50
CA VAL A 137 -2.67 -18.43 -14.99
C VAL A 137 -3.65 -19.55 -14.57
N ALA A 138 -4.80 -19.17 -14.04
CA ALA A 138 -5.91 -20.09 -13.75
C ALA A 138 -7.25 -19.39 -13.97
N ASP A 139 -8.12 -19.99 -14.78
CA ASP A 139 -9.49 -19.49 -15.07
C ASP A 139 -9.54 -18.06 -15.68
N GLY A 140 -8.39 -17.56 -16.15
CA GLY A 140 -8.20 -16.23 -16.73
C GLY A 140 -7.64 -15.20 -15.73
N ASP A 141 -7.53 -15.54 -14.45
CA ASP A 141 -6.78 -14.78 -13.47
C ASP A 141 -5.31 -15.19 -13.46
N VAL A 142 -4.45 -14.35 -12.89
CA VAL A 142 -3.05 -14.66 -12.61
C VAL A 142 -2.82 -14.63 -11.10
N TYR A 143 -2.21 -15.69 -10.56
CA TYR A 143 -1.91 -15.82 -9.13
C TYR A 143 -0.41 -15.91 -8.89
N PHE A 144 0.06 -15.32 -7.78
CA PHE A 144 1.41 -15.56 -7.27
C PHE A 144 1.46 -16.91 -6.55
N ARG A 145 2.46 -17.72 -6.87
CA ARG A 145 2.68 -19.03 -6.24
C ARG A 145 3.50 -18.85 -4.97
N ILE A 146 2.88 -18.83 -3.80
CA ILE A 146 3.59 -18.60 -2.53
C ILE A 146 4.68 -19.66 -2.30
N THR A 147 4.44 -20.90 -2.70
CA THR A 147 5.41 -22.00 -2.55
C THR A 147 6.69 -21.81 -3.38
N SER A 148 6.67 -20.94 -4.40
CA SER A 148 7.87 -20.55 -5.16
C SER A 148 8.80 -19.59 -4.41
N PHE A 149 8.33 -18.99 -3.31
CA PHE A 149 9.07 -17.98 -2.55
C PHE A 149 9.37 -18.46 -1.12
N PRO A 150 10.51 -19.14 -0.88
CA PRO A 150 10.86 -19.72 0.42
C PRO A 150 11.17 -18.71 1.50
N LYS A 151 10.92 -17.41 1.34
CA LYS A 151 11.02 -16.39 2.41
C LYS A 151 9.67 -15.79 2.80
N TYR A 152 8.57 -16.22 2.16
CA TYR A 152 7.23 -15.74 2.47
C TYR A 152 6.89 -15.87 3.98
N GLY A 153 6.32 -14.81 4.55
CA GLY A 153 5.97 -14.71 5.97
C GLY A 153 7.05 -14.11 6.88
N ALA A 154 8.19 -13.67 6.32
CA ALA A 154 9.31 -13.14 7.09
C ALA A 154 9.00 -11.79 7.74
N LEU A 155 8.25 -10.91 7.06
CA LEU A 155 7.94 -9.59 7.62
C LEU A 155 6.94 -9.69 8.77
N SER A 156 5.94 -10.55 8.61
CA SER A 156 4.83 -10.72 9.55
C SER A 156 5.07 -11.80 10.61
N HIS A 157 6.29 -12.38 10.63
CA HIS A 157 6.77 -13.41 11.55
C HIS A 157 5.84 -14.64 11.62
N LEU A 158 5.35 -15.10 10.47
CA LEU A 158 4.45 -16.26 10.39
C LEU A 158 5.19 -17.56 10.69
N ASP A 159 4.61 -18.39 11.56
CA ASP A 159 5.08 -19.76 11.76
C ASP A 159 4.69 -20.63 10.56
N ARG A 160 5.70 -21.04 9.80
CA ARG A 160 5.56 -21.89 8.62
C ARG A 160 4.99 -23.26 8.92
N ALA A 161 5.21 -23.80 10.12
CA ALA A 161 4.70 -25.11 10.49
C ALA A 161 3.16 -25.14 10.58
N GLY A 162 2.53 -23.97 10.76
CA GLY A 162 1.07 -23.80 10.80
C GLY A 162 0.43 -23.40 9.46
N LEU A 163 1.22 -23.14 8.42
CA LEU A 163 0.71 -22.72 7.11
C LEU A 163 0.07 -23.91 6.39
N LYS A 164 -1.24 -24.06 6.55
CA LYS A 164 -2.03 -24.90 5.65
C LYS A 164 -2.15 -24.16 4.33
N ALA A 165 -1.83 -24.83 3.22
CA ALA A 165 -2.13 -24.33 1.88
C ALA A 165 -3.65 -24.09 1.81
N GLY A 166 -4.06 -22.82 1.90
CA GLY A 166 -5.45 -22.44 1.78
C GLY A 166 -5.91 -22.55 0.33
N ALA A 167 -7.22 -22.64 0.13
CA ALA A 167 -7.82 -22.53 -1.20
C ALA A 167 -7.49 -21.16 -1.82
N ARG A 168 -7.31 -21.09 -3.14
CA ARG A 168 -7.02 -19.85 -3.89
C ARG A 168 -7.97 -18.73 -3.44
N VAL A 169 -7.44 -17.53 -3.19
CA VAL A 169 -8.25 -16.40 -2.75
C VAL A 169 -8.19 -15.30 -3.81
N ALA A 170 -9.32 -15.05 -4.48
CA ALA A 170 -9.45 -13.94 -5.43
C ALA A 170 -9.64 -12.57 -4.73
N THR A 171 -9.94 -12.58 -3.43
CA THR A 171 -10.07 -11.37 -2.62
C THR A 171 -8.71 -10.93 -2.08
N ASP A 172 -8.37 -9.64 -2.19
CA ASP A 172 -7.09 -9.10 -1.70
C ASP A 172 -6.99 -9.04 -0.16
N LYS A 173 -7.97 -9.60 0.55
CA LYS A 173 -8.03 -9.72 2.00
C LYS A 173 -8.07 -11.19 2.37
N TYR A 174 -7.08 -11.63 3.14
CA TYR A 174 -7.08 -12.94 3.77
C TYR A 174 -6.26 -12.89 5.06
N ASP A 175 -6.60 -13.79 5.98
CA ASP A 175 -6.01 -13.82 7.31
C ASP A 175 -4.75 -14.67 7.36
N LYS A 176 -3.91 -14.39 8.36
CA LYS A 176 -2.65 -15.09 8.62
C LYS A 176 -2.82 -16.61 8.80
N GLU A 177 -4.00 -17.05 9.19
CA GLU A 177 -4.34 -18.46 9.45
C GLU A 177 -4.67 -19.26 8.18
N SER A 178 -4.82 -18.60 7.03
CA SER A 178 -5.19 -19.22 5.75
C SER A 178 -4.38 -18.60 4.61
N VAL A 179 -3.08 -18.89 4.59
CA VAL A 179 -2.17 -18.43 3.52
C VAL A 179 -2.49 -19.18 2.23
N SER A 180 -2.78 -18.41 1.18
CA SER A 180 -3.15 -18.89 -0.14
C SER A 180 -2.45 -18.08 -1.22
N ASP A 181 -2.24 -18.71 -2.38
CA ASP A 181 -1.84 -18.00 -3.60
C ASP A 181 -2.80 -16.83 -3.86
N PHE A 182 -2.24 -15.64 -4.11
CA PHE A 182 -2.98 -14.38 -4.19
C PHE A 182 -2.98 -13.82 -5.60
N ALA A 183 -4.03 -13.07 -5.95
CA ALA A 183 -4.21 -12.51 -7.27
C ALA A 183 -3.16 -11.43 -7.58
N LEU A 184 -2.53 -11.55 -8.74
CA LEU A 184 -1.73 -10.51 -9.39
C LEU A 184 -2.54 -9.77 -10.44
N TRP A 185 -3.41 -10.50 -11.14
CA TRP A 185 -4.32 -9.98 -12.17
C TRP A 185 -5.65 -10.69 -12.08
N LYS A 186 -6.74 -9.94 -12.06
CA LYS A 186 -8.11 -10.45 -12.06
C LYS A 186 -8.70 -10.28 -13.44
N LYS A 187 -9.26 -11.35 -13.99
CA LYS A 187 -9.94 -11.36 -15.29
C LYS A 187 -11.06 -10.32 -15.31
N ALA A 188 -11.20 -9.61 -16.41
CA ALA A 188 -12.29 -8.66 -16.58
C ALA A 188 -13.65 -9.37 -16.69
N HIS A 189 -14.64 -8.82 -15.99
CA HIS A 189 -16.06 -9.07 -16.15
C HIS A 189 -16.72 -7.92 -16.91
N PRO A 190 -17.93 -8.12 -17.46
CA PRO A 190 -18.65 -7.07 -18.19
C PRO A 190 -18.89 -5.78 -17.38
N GLU A 191 -18.90 -5.88 -16.05
CA GLU A 191 -19.03 -4.73 -15.15
C GLU A 191 -17.74 -3.91 -15.08
N ASP A 192 -16.58 -4.56 -15.03
CA ASP A 192 -15.27 -3.89 -15.05
C ASP A 192 -15.12 -3.02 -16.31
N GLU A 193 -15.52 -3.55 -17.47
CA GLU A 193 -15.48 -2.82 -18.76
C GLU A 193 -16.33 -1.55 -18.73
N LYS A 194 -17.55 -1.63 -18.15
CA LYS A 194 -18.46 -0.48 -18.06
C LYS A 194 -17.91 0.62 -17.16
N LEU A 195 -17.17 0.24 -16.12
CA LEU A 195 -16.60 1.16 -15.14
C LEU A 195 -15.26 1.75 -15.60
N GLY A 196 -14.70 1.29 -16.73
CA GLY A 196 -13.37 1.68 -17.20
C GLY A 196 -12.24 1.01 -16.42
N ALA A 197 -12.49 -0.16 -15.83
CA ALA A 197 -11.58 -0.90 -14.97
C ALA A 197 -11.02 -2.17 -15.65
N ALA A 198 -10.76 -2.13 -16.95
CA ALA A 198 -10.26 -3.28 -17.71
C ALA A 198 -9.21 -2.88 -18.76
N TRP A 199 -8.08 -3.59 -18.75
CA TRP A 199 -6.92 -3.36 -19.62
C TRP A 199 -6.47 -4.65 -20.30
N ASP A 200 -5.83 -4.51 -21.46
CA ASP A 200 -5.25 -5.64 -22.18
C ASP A 200 -3.89 -6.03 -21.58
N ALA A 201 -3.67 -7.33 -21.45
CA ALA A 201 -2.40 -7.91 -21.03
C ALA A 201 -2.12 -9.22 -21.78
N PRO A 202 -0.86 -9.69 -21.87
CA PRO A 202 -0.50 -10.93 -22.56
C PRO A 202 -1.21 -12.18 -22.02
N PHE A 203 -1.63 -12.15 -20.76
CA PHE A 203 -2.35 -13.23 -20.06
C PHE A 203 -3.87 -13.01 -20.01
N GLY A 204 -4.39 -12.07 -20.79
CA GLY A 204 -5.83 -11.80 -20.92
C GLY A 204 -6.26 -10.46 -20.34
N ARG A 205 -7.42 -10.00 -20.79
CA ARG A 205 -7.98 -8.70 -20.40
C ARG A 205 -8.49 -8.74 -18.96
N GLY A 206 -8.16 -7.72 -18.17
CA GLY A 206 -8.42 -7.72 -16.74
C GLY A 206 -7.92 -6.47 -16.02
N ARG A 207 -7.70 -6.59 -14.72
CA ARG A 207 -7.24 -5.51 -13.83
C ARG A 207 -6.25 -6.03 -12.80
N PRO A 208 -5.39 -5.17 -12.25
CA PRO A 208 -4.42 -5.58 -11.23
C PRO A 208 -5.11 -6.05 -9.95
N GLY A 209 -4.46 -6.98 -9.24
CA GLY A 209 -4.72 -7.23 -7.82
C GLY A 209 -4.07 -6.15 -6.96
N TRP A 210 -4.55 -5.95 -5.73
CA TRP A 210 -4.15 -4.78 -4.91
C TRP A 210 -2.64 -4.68 -4.69
N HIS A 211 -1.97 -5.81 -4.44
CA HIS A 211 -0.57 -5.79 -3.98
C HIS A 211 0.44 -5.48 -5.09
N ILE A 212 0.15 -5.87 -6.34
CA ILE A 212 1.11 -5.69 -7.45
C ILE A 212 1.31 -4.21 -7.79
N GLU A 213 0.33 -3.38 -7.46
CA GLU A 213 0.35 -1.94 -7.69
C GLU A 213 1.57 -1.30 -7.04
N CYS A 214 1.74 -1.50 -5.73
CA CYS A 214 2.81 -0.88 -4.96
C CYS A 214 4.19 -1.43 -5.32
N SER A 215 4.31 -2.73 -5.61
CA SER A 215 5.55 -3.34 -6.11
C SER A 215 6.01 -2.70 -7.43
N ALA A 216 5.09 -2.55 -8.40
CA ALA A 216 5.40 -1.98 -9.71
C ALA A 216 5.70 -0.48 -9.64
N MET A 217 4.84 0.28 -8.95
CA MET A 217 5.01 1.73 -8.81
C MET A 217 6.28 2.07 -8.03
N SER A 218 6.54 1.43 -6.89
CA SER A 218 7.75 1.71 -6.11
C SER A 218 9.02 1.46 -6.93
N LYS A 219 9.09 0.34 -7.67
CA LYS A 219 10.21 0.03 -8.57
C LYS A 219 10.39 1.10 -9.64
N ARG A 220 9.30 1.57 -10.26
CA ARG A 220 9.35 2.60 -11.32
C ARG A 220 10.05 3.88 -10.88
N TYR A 221 9.76 4.36 -9.68
CA TYR A 221 10.28 5.65 -9.19
C TYR A 221 11.58 5.53 -8.40
N LEU A 222 11.79 4.42 -7.68
CA LEU A 222 12.85 4.28 -6.69
C LEU A 222 13.87 3.18 -7.03
N GLY A 223 13.57 2.31 -8.00
CA GLY A 223 14.42 1.19 -8.41
C GLY A 223 14.14 -0.10 -7.62
N ASP A 224 14.95 -1.12 -7.87
CA ASP A 224 14.70 -2.49 -7.36
C ASP A 224 14.80 -2.63 -5.84
N THR A 225 15.51 -1.72 -5.17
CA THR A 225 15.72 -1.73 -3.71
C THR A 225 15.45 -0.35 -3.13
N LEU A 226 14.53 -0.30 -2.18
CA LEU A 226 14.13 0.88 -1.43
C LEU A 226 14.97 1.02 -0.15
N ASP A 227 15.19 2.26 0.29
CA ASP A 227 15.81 2.50 1.60
C ASP A 227 14.79 2.29 2.72
N ILE A 228 13.58 2.83 2.53
CA ILE A 228 12.48 2.76 3.49
C ILE A 228 11.19 2.42 2.76
N HIS A 229 10.46 1.42 3.25
CA HIS A 229 9.06 1.17 2.91
C HIS A 229 8.22 1.32 4.19
N ALA A 230 7.15 2.14 4.15
CA ALA A 230 6.30 2.36 5.31
C ALA A 230 4.79 2.22 5.05
N GLY A 231 4.06 1.80 6.08
CA GLY A 231 2.61 1.60 6.05
C GLY A 231 1.97 1.65 7.44
N GLY A 232 0.64 1.50 7.50
CA GLY A 232 -0.05 1.13 8.73
C GLY A 232 0.28 -0.32 9.12
N VAL A 233 0.17 -0.66 10.41
CA VAL A 233 0.45 -2.03 10.91
C VAL A 233 -0.48 -3.08 10.28
N ASP A 234 -1.68 -2.70 9.84
CA ASP A 234 -2.58 -3.53 9.04
C ASP A 234 -2.01 -3.92 7.67
N LEU A 235 -1.11 -3.13 7.10
CA LEU A 235 -0.51 -3.42 5.80
C LEU A 235 0.63 -4.42 5.89
N MET A 236 1.16 -4.69 7.10
CA MET A 236 2.24 -5.67 7.29
C MET A 236 1.87 -7.05 6.69
N PHE A 237 0.61 -7.46 6.84
CA PHE A 237 0.09 -8.67 6.21
C PHE A 237 -1.39 -8.49 5.81
N PRO A 238 -1.80 -8.93 4.62
CA PRO A 238 -0.97 -9.61 3.62
C PRO A 238 -0.20 -8.66 2.70
N HIS A 239 -0.50 -7.35 2.71
CA HIS A 239 -0.07 -6.43 1.66
C HIS A 239 1.45 -6.33 1.48
N HIS A 240 2.19 -5.87 2.49
CA HIS A 240 3.64 -5.69 2.41
C HIS A 240 4.40 -7.02 2.29
N GLU A 241 3.88 -8.10 2.89
CA GLU A 241 4.43 -9.45 2.72
C GLU A 241 4.35 -9.90 1.25
N ASN A 242 3.22 -9.61 0.59
CA ASN A 242 3.02 -9.88 -0.84
C ASN A 242 3.90 -9.00 -1.71
N GLU A 243 4.12 -7.74 -1.34
CA GLU A 243 5.01 -6.85 -2.08
C GLU A 243 6.48 -7.31 -2.01
N ILE A 244 6.94 -7.79 -0.86
CA ILE A 244 8.25 -8.44 -0.73
C ILE A 244 8.31 -9.64 -1.68
N ALA A 245 7.31 -10.52 -1.64
CA ALA A 245 7.31 -11.72 -2.45
C ALA A 245 7.35 -11.41 -3.96
N GLN A 246 6.51 -10.48 -4.43
CA GLN A 246 6.47 -10.03 -5.81
C GLN A 246 7.79 -9.37 -6.24
N SER A 247 8.28 -8.41 -5.46
CA SER A 247 9.44 -7.60 -5.82
C SER A 247 10.74 -8.39 -5.74
N GLU A 248 10.95 -9.19 -4.70
CA GLU A 248 12.16 -9.98 -4.55
C GLU A 248 12.20 -11.16 -5.53
N ALA A 249 11.04 -11.80 -5.79
CA ALA A 249 10.97 -12.88 -6.79
C ALA A 249 11.25 -12.35 -8.20
N ALA A 250 10.67 -11.20 -8.59
CA ALA A 250 10.88 -10.64 -9.92
C ALA A 250 12.31 -10.08 -10.12
N ASN A 251 12.88 -9.45 -9.09
CA ASN A 251 14.12 -8.67 -9.22
C ASN A 251 15.38 -9.38 -8.70
N HIS A 252 15.24 -10.46 -7.95
CA HIS A 252 16.35 -11.18 -7.29
C HIS A 252 17.21 -10.29 -6.38
N LYS A 253 16.59 -9.28 -5.77
CA LYS A 253 17.21 -8.29 -4.87
C LYS A 253 16.32 -8.07 -3.66
N THR A 254 16.90 -7.60 -2.56
CA THR A 254 16.13 -7.16 -1.39
C THR A 254 15.21 -6.01 -1.78
N PHE A 255 13.92 -6.12 -1.43
CA PHE A 255 12.94 -5.11 -1.83
C PHE A 255 13.11 -3.81 -1.04
N ALA A 256 13.15 -3.87 0.29
CA ALA A 256 13.37 -2.69 1.14
C ALA A 256 14.35 -3.01 2.27
N ARG A 257 15.26 -2.08 2.55
CA ARG A 257 16.26 -2.21 3.62
C ARG A 257 15.64 -2.04 5.01
N VAL A 258 14.67 -1.14 5.14
CA VAL A 258 13.95 -0.86 6.40
C VAL A 258 12.45 -0.81 6.16
N TRP A 259 11.71 -1.54 7.00
CA TRP A 259 10.26 -1.52 7.07
C TRP A 259 9.79 -0.76 8.30
N LEU A 260 8.93 0.24 8.12
CA LEU A 260 8.36 1.04 9.20
C LEU A 260 6.84 0.91 9.23
N HIS A 261 6.28 0.51 10.36
CA HIS A 261 4.83 0.38 10.50
C HIS A 261 4.30 1.26 11.64
N SER A 262 3.29 2.08 11.34
CA SER A 262 2.58 2.84 12.36
C SER A 262 1.45 2.01 12.96
N GLU A 263 1.39 1.93 14.29
CA GLU A 263 0.30 1.26 15.00
C GLU A 263 -1.09 1.84 14.69
N PHE A 264 -2.15 1.17 15.14
CA PHE A 264 -3.51 1.71 15.05
C PHE A 264 -3.71 2.89 16.01
N LEU A 265 -4.57 3.84 15.62
CA LEU A 265 -5.13 4.80 16.57
C LEU A 265 -6.19 4.07 17.41
N SER A 266 -5.94 3.99 18.72
CA SER A 266 -6.85 3.40 19.70
C SER A 266 -7.65 4.47 20.43
N ASP A 267 -8.83 4.11 20.91
CA ASP A 267 -9.57 4.93 21.85
C ASP A 267 -8.98 4.89 23.27
N ALA A 268 -9.60 5.60 24.22
CA ALA A 268 -9.13 5.69 25.60
C ALA A 268 -9.17 4.35 26.37
N THR A 269 -9.87 3.34 25.86
CA THR A 269 -9.91 1.98 26.42
C THR A 269 -8.81 1.08 25.83
N GLY A 270 -8.09 1.57 24.82
CA GLY A 270 -7.05 0.83 24.11
C GLY A 270 -7.60 0.03 22.92
N GLU A 271 -8.92 0.01 22.73
CA GLU A 271 -9.53 -0.65 21.57
C GLU A 271 -9.25 0.13 20.28
N LYS A 272 -8.99 -0.58 19.20
CA LYS A 272 -8.83 0.01 17.87
C LYS A 272 -10.09 0.82 17.56
N MET A 273 -9.93 2.08 17.15
CA MET A 273 -11.08 2.87 16.71
C MET A 273 -11.75 2.18 15.52
N SER A 274 -12.86 1.51 15.80
CA SER A 274 -13.74 0.89 14.83
C SER A 274 -14.84 1.86 14.43
N LYS A 275 -15.58 1.57 13.35
CA LYS A 275 -16.71 2.40 12.93
C LYS A 275 -17.64 2.63 14.12
N SER A 276 -17.80 3.87 14.54
CA SER A 276 -18.89 4.27 15.42
C SER A 276 -20.24 4.05 14.70
N ALA A 277 -21.35 4.09 15.42
CA ALA A 277 -22.70 3.94 14.84
C ALA A 277 -23.03 4.96 13.73
N GLY A 278 -22.22 6.02 13.55
CA GLY A 278 -22.32 7.01 12.47
C GLY A 278 -21.20 6.96 11.42
N GLY A 279 -20.32 5.94 11.44
CA GLY A 279 -19.19 5.82 10.52
C GLY A 279 -17.84 6.16 11.14
N PHE A 280 -16.85 6.45 10.29
CA PHE A 280 -15.49 6.83 10.70
C PHE A 280 -15.41 8.34 10.94
N THR A 281 -14.67 8.76 11.99
CA THR A 281 -14.36 10.18 12.21
C THR A 281 -13.35 10.68 11.18
N THR A 282 -13.75 11.66 10.37
CA THR A 282 -12.87 12.34 9.40
C THR A 282 -12.29 13.63 9.97
N LEU A 283 -11.25 14.17 9.34
CA LEU A 283 -10.74 15.50 9.67
C LEU A 283 -11.83 16.56 9.57
N ARG A 284 -12.66 16.48 8.53
CA ARG A 284 -13.77 17.41 8.28
C ARG A 284 -14.79 17.40 9.41
N ASN A 285 -15.09 16.23 9.99
CA ASN A 285 -15.97 16.16 11.15
C ASN A 285 -15.39 16.90 12.36
N LEU A 286 -14.09 16.75 12.62
CA LEU A 286 -13.41 17.43 13.73
C LEU A 286 -13.32 18.94 13.52
N VAL A 287 -13.00 19.38 12.30
CA VAL A 287 -12.96 20.81 11.96
C VAL A 287 -14.36 21.42 12.05
N ALA A 288 -15.39 20.74 11.57
CA ALA A 288 -16.78 21.18 11.71
C ALA A 288 -17.23 21.26 13.17
N ALA A 289 -16.66 20.42 14.06
CA ALA A 289 -16.88 20.49 15.50
C ALA A 289 -16.09 21.62 16.19
N GLY A 290 -15.31 22.42 15.45
CA GLY A 290 -14.57 23.58 15.96
C GLY A 290 -13.13 23.29 16.37
N HIS A 291 -12.59 22.12 16.07
CA HIS A 291 -11.18 21.80 16.37
C HIS A 291 -10.24 22.38 15.30
N ASP A 292 -9.18 23.06 15.75
CA ASP A 292 -8.11 23.56 14.88
C ASP A 292 -7.32 22.39 14.25
N PRO A 293 -7.09 22.36 12.93
CA PRO A 293 -6.31 21.30 12.27
C PRO A 293 -4.92 21.06 12.88
N LEU A 294 -4.23 22.10 13.36
CA LEU A 294 -2.92 21.97 13.98
C LEU A 294 -3.00 21.36 15.38
N ALA A 295 -4.09 21.58 16.11
CA ALA A 295 -4.34 20.89 17.36
C ALA A 295 -4.58 19.39 17.11
N ILE A 296 -5.30 19.04 16.05
CA ILE A 296 -5.50 17.64 15.62
C ILE A 296 -4.15 17.03 15.23
N ARG A 297 -3.35 17.72 14.41
CA ARG A 297 -1.99 17.28 14.07
C ARG A 297 -1.12 17.05 15.30
N PHE A 298 -1.17 17.95 16.28
CA PHE A 298 -0.36 17.82 17.49
C PHE A 298 -0.80 16.65 18.38
N PHE A 299 -2.10 16.33 18.36
CA PHE A 299 -2.66 15.20 19.07
C PHE A 299 -2.25 13.85 18.45
N LEU A 300 -2.26 13.77 17.11
CA LEU A 300 -1.94 12.55 16.34
C LEU A 300 -0.43 12.25 16.29
#